data_AF-A0A502CF99-F1
#
_entry.id   AF-A0A502CF99-F1
#
_cell.length_a   1.000
_cell.length_b   1.000
_cell.length_c   1.000
_cell.angle_alpha   90.00
_cell.angle_beta   90.00
_cell.angle_gamma   90.00
#
_symmetry.space_group_name_H-M   'P 1'
#
loop_
_entity.id
_entity.type
_entity.pdbx_description
1 polymer ?
#
loop_
_entity_poly.entity_id
_entity_poly.type
_entity_poly.pdbx_seq_one_letter_code
_entity_poly.pdbx_strand_id
1 'polypeptide(L)'
;MLAAAAHGVVSRLGFGMRLWIIVAEADLSGIMALPKRQRYVPLAAGMIVDILNIALITLAITALVRHGDHGFIVVLLQALALQLVVTLLWQFNIFLRTDVYFILCTWFGHPDLDSEARAYLAALLARASFGRLGRASAPQAFRNLAMVRAFAAIWVIGRIAALAMMVVVVLPTLWAYARKAWRAFQDPAASRATAYDLGAFAVLSALLVAIGVFLWIRHRPRSAFGEEG
;
A
#
# COMPACT_ATOMS: atom_id res chain seq x y z
N MET A 1 -2.64 2.92 -16.32
CA MET A 1 -2.87 4.07 -17.23
C MET A 1 -3.08 3.64 -18.68
N LEU A 2 -2.12 2.97 -19.33
CA LEU A 2 -2.27 2.50 -20.73
C LEU A 2 -3.54 1.65 -20.98
N ALA A 3 -3.79 0.68 -20.10
CA ALA A 3 -5.01 -0.14 -20.20
C ALA A 3 -6.31 0.66 -20.04
N ALA A 4 -6.31 1.73 -19.25
CA ALA A 4 -7.48 2.61 -19.08
C ALA A 4 -7.66 3.55 -20.29
N ALA A 5 -6.55 4.08 -20.81
CA ALA A 5 -6.53 4.90 -22.02
C ALA A 5 -7.04 4.13 -23.25
N ALA A 6 -6.75 2.83 -23.35
CA ALA A 6 -7.30 1.94 -24.39
C ALA A 6 -8.84 1.85 -24.35
N HIS A 7 -9.46 2.17 -23.21
CA HIS A 7 -10.91 2.24 -23.05
C HIS A 7 -11.44 3.69 -23.02
N GLY A 8 -10.65 4.67 -23.45
CA GLY A 8 -11.05 6.09 -23.51
C GLY A 8 -11.14 6.77 -22.14
N VAL A 9 -10.63 6.14 -21.07
CA VAL A 9 -10.66 6.73 -19.73
C VAL A 9 -9.46 7.65 -19.54
N VAL A 10 -9.73 8.94 -19.29
CA VAL A 10 -8.70 9.92 -18.91
C VAL A 10 -8.15 9.56 -17.53
N SER A 11 -6.84 9.43 -17.40
CA SER A 11 -6.17 9.14 -16.14
C SER A 11 -5.24 10.29 -15.75
N ARG A 12 -5.19 10.60 -14.45
CA ARG A 12 -4.29 11.63 -13.88
C ARG A 12 -3.34 10.97 -12.91
N LEU A 13 -2.06 11.37 -12.92
CA LEU A 13 -1.11 10.94 -11.89
C LEU A 13 -1.24 11.88 -10.69
N GLY A 14 -1.40 11.33 -9.50
CA GLY A 14 -1.44 12.06 -8.25
C GLY A 14 -0.60 11.37 -7.17
N PHE A 15 -0.57 11.97 -5.99
CA PHE A 15 0.03 11.38 -4.81
C PHE A 15 -1.06 11.09 -3.78
N GLY A 16 -1.19 9.80 -3.46
CA GLY A 16 -2.09 9.30 -2.44
C GLY A 16 -1.34 8.92 -1.17
N MET A 17 -2.10 8.74 -0.11
CA MET A 17 -1.61 8.22 1.15
C MET A 17 -2.30 6.92 1.52
N ARG A 18 -1.51 5.89 1.81
CA ARG A 18 -1.97 4.62 2.39
C ARG A 18 -1.29 4.46 3.75
N LEU A 19 -2.00 4.85 4.82
CA LEU A 19 -1.41 5.05 6.16
C LEU A 19 -0.25 6.06 6.10
N TRP A 20 0.94 5.72 6.59
CA TRP A 20 2.14 6.56 6.52
C TRP A 20 2.93 6.39 5.20
N ILE A 21 2.38 5.67 4.21
CA ILE A 21 3.08 5.40 2.95
C ILE A 21 2.55 6.32 1.87
N ILE A 22 3.46 7.07 1.27
CA ILE A 22 3.20 7.93 0.12
C ILE A 22 3.27 7.06 -1.13
N VAL A 23 2.21 7.09 -1.93
CA VAL A 23 2.10 6.28 -3.15
C VAL A 23 1.74 7.19 -4.31
N ALA A 24 2.44 7.05 -5.44
CA ALA A 24 1.98 7.63 -6.69
C ALA A 24 0.75 6.85 -7.15
N GLU A 25 -0.41 7.49 -7.21
CA GLU A 25 -1.66 6.86 -7.62
C GLU A 25 -2.11 7.40 -8.97
N ALA A 26 -2.62 6.51 -9.81
CA ALA A 26 -3.33 6.90 -11.02
C ALA A 26 -4.81 7.09 -10.64
N ASP A 27 -5.32 8.31 -10.75
CA ASP A 27 -6.75 8.55 -10.70
C ASP A 27 -7.37 7.85 -11.92
N LEU A 28 -8.19 6.86 -11.59
CA LEU A 28 -8.89 5.98 -12.51
C LEU A 28 -10.38 5.91 -12.14
N SER A 29 -10.90 6.94 -11.48
CA SER A 29 -12.32 7.10 -11.14
C SER A 29 -13.25 6.81 -12.33
N GLY A 30 -12.84 7.20 -13.55
CA GLY A 30 -13.56 6.93 -14.79
C GLY A 30 -13.72 5.44 -15.16
N ILE A 31 -12.94 4.52 -14.60
CA ILE A 31 -13.13 3.07 -14.80
C ILE A 31 -14.51 2.62 -14.31
N MET A 32 -15.05 3.28 -13.27
CA MET A 32 -16.34 2.91 -12.71
C MET A 32 -17.52 3.20 -13.66
N ALA A 33 -17.31 4.02 -14.70
CA ALA A 33 -18.29 4.25 -15.77
C ALA A 33 -18.34 3.10 -16.79
N LEU A 34 -17.28 2.27 -16.89
CA LEU A 34 -17.24 1.15 -17.83
C LEU A 34 -18.18 0.01 -17.41
N PRO A 35 -18.62 -0.86 -18.34
CA PRO A 35 -19.31 -2.10 -17.99
C PRO A 35 -18.45 -3.00 -17.08
N LYS A 36 -19.07 -3.71 -16.12
CA LYS A 36 -18.35 -4.53 -15.12
C LYS A 36 -17.25 -5.42 -15.71
N ARG A 37 -17.51 -6.06 -16.86
CA ARG A 37 -16.56 -6.96 -17.54
C ARG A 37 -15.29 -6.26 -18.03
N GLN A 38 -15.38 -4.98 -18.39
CA GLN A 38 -14.26 -4.21 -18.93
C GLN A 38 -13.40 -3.57 -17.82
N ARG A 39 -13.85 -3.59 -16.56
CA ARG A 39 -13.11 -3.01 -15.43
C ARG A 39 -11.92 -3.85 -14.97
N TYR A 40 -12.00 -5.17 -15.12
CA TYR A 40 -11.00 -6.09 -14.55
C TYR A 40 -9.60 -5.92 -15.13
N VAL A 41 -9.49 -5.73 -16.45
CA VAL A 41 -8.18 -5.61 -17.11
C VAL A 41 -7.44 -4.34 -16.66
N PRO A 42 -8.05 -3.14 -16.70
CA PRO A 42 -7.42 -1.94 -16.14
C PRO A 42 -7.03 -2.05 -14.67
N LEU A 43 -7.86 -2.70 -13.83
CA LEU A 43 -7.58 -2.90 -12.41
C LEU A 43 -6.46 -3.91 -12.15
N ALA A 44 -6.35 -4.96 -12.96
CA ALA A 44 -5.33 -5.99 -12.81
C ALA A 44 -4.03 -5.68 -13.58
N ALA A 45 -4.00 -4.62 -14.39
CA ALA A 45 -2.91 -4.33 -15.31
C ALA A 45 -1.54 -4.25 -14.62
N GLY A 46 -1.46 -3.61 -13.45
CA GLY A 46 -0.22 -3.53 -12.67
C GLY A 46 0.30 -4.91 -12.27
N MET A 47 -0.58 -5.73 -11.65
CA MET A 47 -0.23 -7.08 -11.23
C MET A 47 0.13 -8.00 -12.40
N ILE A 48 -0.56 -7.88 -13.54
CA ILE A 48 -0.24 -8.66 -14.75
C ILE A 48 1.18 -8.31 -15.23
N VAL A 49 1.52 -7.03 -15.28
CA VAL A 49 2.87 -6.57 -15.65
C VAL A 49 3.92 -7.07 -14.66
N ASP A 50 3.64 -7.00 -13.36
CA ASP A 50 4.55 -7.52 -12.33
C ASP A 50 4.79 -9.02 -12.50
N ILE A 51 3.74 -9.82 -12.69
CA ILE A 51 3.82 -11.27 -12.90
C ILE A 51 4.62 -11.60 -14.17
N LEU A 52 4.36 -10.88 -15.28
CA LEU A 52 5.11 -11.07 -16.52
C LEU A 52 6.59 -10.74 -16.34
N ASN A 53 6.93 -9.64 -15.66
CA ASN A 53 8.32 -9.29 -15.39
C ASN A 53 8.99 -10.33 -14.49
N ILE A 54 8.33 -10.80 -13.44
CA ILE A 54 8.85 -11.89 -12.59
C ILE A 54 9.16 -13.13 -13.42
N ALA A 55 8.23 -13.55 -14.29
CA ALA A 55 8.42 -14.71 -15.16
C ALA A 55 9.62 -14.53 -16.12
N LEU A 56 9.71 -13.38 -16.79
CA LEU A 56 10.79 -13.07 -17.73
C LEU A 56 12.16 -13.00 -17.03
N ILE A 57 12.23 -12.33 -15.88
CA ILE A 57 13.46 -12.23 -15.09
C ILE A 57 13.89 -13.61 -14.58
N THR A 58 12.94 -14.43 -14.12
CA THR A 58 13.24 -15.80 -13.66
C THR A 58 13.79 -16.66 -14.79
N LEU A 59 13.24 -16.53 -15.99
CA LEU A 59 13.74 -17.21 -17.18
C LEU A 59 15.15 -16.74 -17.55
N ALA A 60 15.41 -15.43 -17.51
CA ALA A 60 16.72 -14.85 -17.77
C ALA A 60 17.78 -15.32 -16.77
N ILE A 61 17.45 -15.32 -15.47
CA ILE A 61 18.31 -15.88 -14.42
C ILE A 61 18.63 -17.35 -14.71
N THR A 62 17.62 -18.14 -15.05
CA THR A 62 17.78 -19.57 -15.34
C THR A 62 18.70 -19.79 -16.54
N ALA A 63 18.57 -18.98 -17.60
CA ALA A 63 19.43 -19.07 -18.77
C ALA A 63 20.89 -18.71 -18.43
N LEU A 64 21.12 -17.59 -17.72
CA LEU A 64 22.46 -17.15 -17.32
C LEU A 64 23.17 -18.18 -16.44
N VAL A 65 22.47 -18.69 -15.41
CA VAL A 65 23.00 -19.71 -14.51
C VAL A 65 23.33 -21.01 -15.24
N ARG A 66 22.51 -21.42 -16.22
CA ARG A 66 22.80 -22.60 -17.07
C ARG A 66 24.03 -22.42 -17.94
N HIS A 67 24.35 -21.19 -18.34
CA HIS A 67 25.58 -20.86 -19.06
C HIS A 67 26.79 -20.66 -18.13
N GLY A 68 26.64 -20.92 -16.83
CA GLY A 68 27.71 -20.82 -15.84
C GLY A 68 27.95 -19.40 -15.31
N ASP A 69 27.07 -18.43 -15.63
CA ASP A 69 27.17 -17.08 -15.09
C ASP A 69 26.56 -17.01 -13.69
N HIS A 70 27.38 -16.57 -12.73
CA HIS A 70 26.99 -16.28 -11.35
C HIS A 70 27.44 -14.87 -10.94
N GLY A 71 27.69 -14.01 -11.93
CA GLY A 71 28.18 -12.66 -11.73
C GLY A 71 27.13 -11.73 -11.15
N PHE A 72 27.54 -10.47 -11.01
CA PHE A 72 26.74 -9.38 -10.43
C PHE A 72 25.35 -9.24 -11.09
N ILE A 73 25.24 -9.48 -12.40
CA ILE A 73 23.98 -9.36 -13.15
C ILE A 73 22.94 -10.35 -12.60
N VAL A 74 23.33 -11.59 -12.30
CA VAL A 74 22.41 -12.60 -11.75
C VAL A 74 21.89 -12.18 -10.37
N VAL A 75 22.77 -11.67 -9.51
CA VAL A 75 22.40 -11.17 -8.18
C VAL A 75 21.45 -9.97 -8.29
N LEU A 76 21.72 -9.05 -9.21
CA LEU A 76 20.86 -7.89 -9.46
C LEU A 76 19.46 -8.31 -9.95
N LEU A 77 19.39 -9.27 -10.89
CA LEU A 77 18.11 -9.80 -11.38
C LEU A 77 17.34 -10.54 -10.29
N GLN A 78 18.02 -11.29 -9.42
CA GLN A 78 17.39 -11.94 -8.25
C GLN A 78 16.80 -10.91 -7.29
N ALA A 79 17.54 -9.84 -6.99
CA ALA A 79 17.06 -8.74 -6.15
C ALA A 79 15.85 -8.04 -6.80
N LEU A 80 15.87 -7.82 -8.11
CA LEU A 80 14.74 -7.23 -8.85
C LEU A 80 13.50 -8.14 -8.83
N ALA A 81 13.67 -9.44 -9.05
CA ALA A 81 12.57 -10.41 -8.97
C ALA A 81 11.96 -10.44 -7.56
N LEU A 82 12.79 -10.45 -6.52
CA LEU A 82 12.32 -10.37 -5.14
C LEU A 82 11.55 -9.06 -4.88
N GLN A 83 12.06 -7.93 -5.37
CA GLN A 83 11.40 -6.63 -5.24
C GLN A 83 10.01 -6.65 -5.90
N LEU A 84 9.88 -7.21 -7.10
CA LEU A 84 8.59 -7.35 -7.79
C LEU A 84 7.62 -8.27 -7.03
N VAL A 85 8.12 -9.35 -6.44
CA VAL A 85 7.30 -10.23 -5.58
C VAL A 85 6.80 -9.46 -4.36
N VAL A 86 7.65 -8.66 -3.72
CA VAL A 86 7.26 -7.84 -2.57
C VAL A 86 6.20 -6.80 -2.97
N THR A 87 6.36 -6.12 -4.11
CA THR A 87 5.34 -5.17 -4.59
C THR A 87 4.05 -5.84 -5.02
N LEU A 88 4.11 -7.06 -5.57
CA LEU A 88 2.93 -7.86 -5.89
C LEU A 88 2.19 -8.28 -4.63
N LEU A 89 2.90 -8.79 -3.61
CA LEU A 89 2.33 -9.13 -2.31
C LEU A 89 1.71 -7.90 -1.63
N TRP A 90 2.31 -6.73 -1.81
CA TRP A 90 1.78 -5.48 -1.30
C TRP A 90 0.35 -5.19 -1.82
N GLN A 91 0.04 -5.56 -3.07
CA GLN A 91 -1.29 -5.38 -3.66
C GLN A 91 -2.39 -6.16 -2.94
N PHE A 92 -2.05 -7.20 -2.18
CA PHE A 92 -3.02 -7.98 -1.39
C PHE A 92 -3.40 -7.34 -0.06
N ASN A 93 -2.83 -6.19 0.29
CA ASN A 93 -3.27 -5.39 1.45
C ASN A 93 -4.62 -4.71 1.18
N ILE A 94 -5.69 -5.50 1.05
CA ILE A 94 -7.02 -5.03 0.64
C ILE A 94 -7.61 -3.96 1.57
N PHE A 95 -7.19 -3.92 2.83
CA PHE A 95 -7.60 -2.90 3.80
C PHE A 95 -7.04 -1.49 3.48
N LEU A 96 -6.06 -1.40 2.57
CA LEU A 96 -5.46 -0.17 2.06
C LEU A 96 -6.07 0.30 0.73
N ARG A 97 -7.18 -0.28 0.25
CA ARG A 97 -7.79 0.10 -1.05
C ARG A 97 -6.79 0.01 -2.22
N THR A 98 -6.14 -1.14 -2.33
CA THR A 98 -5.24 -1.54 -3.42
C THR A 98 -6.00 -2.05 -4.65
N ASP A 99 -5.31 -2.43 -5.71
CA ASP A 99 -5.92 -2.95 -6.94
C ASP A 99 -6.82 -4.17 -6.68
N VAL A 100 -6.36 -5.10 -5.83
CA VAL A 100 -7.12 -6.29 -5.42
C VAL A 100 -8.43 -5.91 -4.73
N TYR A 101 -8.43 -4.86 -3.90
CA TYR A 101 -9.66 -4.38 -3.25
C TYR A 101 -10.72 -3.96 -4.29
N PHE A 102 -10.32 -3.21 -5.32
CA PHE A 102 -11.26 -2.76 -6.35
C PHE A 102 -11.74 -3.90 -7.27
N ILE A 103 -10.90 -4.91 -7.50
CA ILE A 103 -11.30 -6.14 -8.19
C ILE A 103 -12.38 -6.87 -7.38
N LEU A 104 -12.20 -7.04 -6.07
CA LEU A 104 -13.19 -7.64 -5.19
C LEU A 104 -14.49 -6.83 -5.15
N CYS A 105 -14.40 -5.50 -5.07
CA CYS A 105 -15.57 -4.61 -5.16
C CYS A 105 -16.35 -4.82 -6.46
N THR A 106 -15.65 -4.95 -7.59
CA THR A 106 -16.25 -5.20 -8.90
C THR A 106 -16.90 -6.59 -8.96
N TRP A 107 -16.23 -7.61 -8.43
CA TRP A 107 -16.72 -8.99 -8.37
C TRP A 107 -18.00 -9.10 -7.54
N PHE A 108 -17.98 -8.56 -6.31
CA PHE A 108 -19.13 -8.58 -5.41
C PHE A 108 -20.20 -7.55 -5.78
N GLY A 109 -19.93 -6.68 -6.75
CA GLY A 109 -20.82 -5.60 -7.18
C GLY A 109 -21.07 -4.54 -6.11
N HIS A 110 -20.20 -4.41 -5.11
CA HIS A 110 -20.28 -3.41 -4.03
C HIS A 110 -19.18 -2.36 -4.26
N PRO A 111 -19.54 -1.15 -4.74
CA PRO A 111 -18.54 -0.19 -5.22
C PRO A 111 -17.71 0.44 -4.10
N ASP A 112 -18.21 0.49 -2.85
CA ASP A 112 -17.50 1.11 -1.72
C ASP A 112 -17.64 0.34 -0.40
N LEU A 113 -16.94 -0.78 -0.32
CA LEU A 113 -16.84 -1.60 0.89
C LEU A 113 -16.11 -0.90 2.06
N ASP A 114 -15.25 0.09 1.79
CA ASP A 114 -14.47 0.77 2.83
C ASP A 114 -15.35 1.76 3.59
N SER A 115 -16.17 2.53 2.87
CA SER A 115 -17.15 3.44 3.47
C SER A 115 -18.18 2.68 4.31
N GLU A 116 -18.76 1.60 3.76
CA GLU A 116 -19.72 0.77 4.50
C GLU A 116 -19.13 0.15 5.76
N ALA A 117 -17.90 -0.37 5.70
CA ALA A 117 -17.23 -0.92 6.88
C ALA A 117 -16.91 0.13 7.94
N ARG A 118 -16.50 1.34 7.54
CA ARG A 118 -16.28 2.45 8.48
C ARG A 118 -17.57 2.89 9.15
N ALA A 119 -18.66 3.00 8.39
CA ALA A 119 -19.97 3.32 8.93
C ALA A 119 -20.43 2.24 9.94
N TYR A 120 -20.24 0.96 9.60
CA TYR A 120 -20.52 -0.16 10.49
C TYR A 120 -19.69 -0.09 11.79
N LEU A 121 -18.38 0.15 11.69
CA LEU A 121 -17.49 0.27 12.85
C LEU A 121 -17.83 1.50 13.71
N ALA A 122 -18.18 2.63 13.10
CA ALA A 122 -18.62 3.83 13.81
C ALA A 122 -19.92 3.59 14.58
N ALA A 123 -20.88 2.88 13.98
CA ALA A 123 -22.10 2.48 14.67
C ALA A 123 -21.82 1.52 15.83
N LEU A 124 -20.90 0.57 15.67
CA LEU A 124 -20.50 -0.34 16.74
C LEU A 124 -19.83 0.41 17.90
N LEU A 125 -18.94 1.36 17.60
CA LEU A 125 -18.27 2.20 18.60
C LEU A 125 -19.24 3.12 19.33
N ALA A 126 -20.20 3.72 18.62
CA ALA A 126 -21.24 4.54 19.24
C ALA A 126 -22.09 3.70 20.21
N ARG A 127 -22.44 2.46 19.85
CA ARG A 127 -23.18 1.55 20.73
C ARG A 127 -22.35 1.12 21.94
N ALA A 128 -21.09 0.74 21.74
CA ALA A 128 -20.20 0.30 22.81
C ALA A 128 -19.84 1.42 23.80
N SER A 129 -19.80 2.67 23.32
CA SER A 129 -19.48 3.84 24.14
C SER A 129 -20.70 4.55 24.73
N PHE A 130 -21.89 3.96 24.62
CA PHE A 130 -23.15 4.61 25.01
C PHE A 130 -23.32 6.01 24.39
N GLY A 131 -22.87 6.19 23.14
CA GLY A 131 -22.94 7.44 22.40
C GLY A 131 -21.84 8.46 22.72
N ARG A 132 -20.89 8.15 23.63
CA ARG A 132 -19.82 9.09 24.02
C ARG A 132 -18.75 9.31 22.97
N LEU A 133 -18.48 8.32 22.12
CA LEU A 133 -17.39 8.37 21.12
C LEU A 133 -17.87 8.57 19.67
N GLY A 134 -19.15 8.93 19.45
CA GLY A 134 -19.61 9.26 18.10
C GLY A 134 -21.13 9.32 17.93
N ARG A 135 -21.57 9.99 16.85
CA ARG A 135 -22.96 9.96 16.38
C ARG A 135 -23.17 8.67 15.58
N ALA A 136 -24.14 7.85 16.01
CA ALA A 136 -24.66 6.80 15.14
C ALA A 136 -25.27 7.47 13.91
N SER A 137 -24.64 7.29 12.74
CA SER A 137 -25.36 7.57 11.49
C SER A 137 -26.60 6.69 11.46
N ALA A 138 -27.71 7.21 10.96
CA ALA A 138 -28.97 6.47 10.86
C ALA A 138 -28.73 5.06 10.28
N PRO A 139 -29.51 4.03 10.67
CA PRO A 139 -29.28 2.67 10.21
C PRO A 139 -29.31 2.63 8.69
N GLN A 140 -28.15 2.63 8.04
CA GLN A 140 -28.07 2.29 6.64
C GLN A 140 -28.41 0.80 6.57
N ALA A 141 -29.43 0.47 5.80
CA ALA A 141 -29.70 -0.91 5.44
C ALA A 141 -28.50 -1.40 4.61
N PHE A 142 -27.54 -2.03 5.28
CA PHE A 142 -26.39 -2.62 4.59
C PHE A 142 -26.90 -3.68 3.64
N ARG A 143 -26.58 -3.52 2.35
CA ARG A 143 -27.08 -4.41 1.30
C ARG A 143 -26.62 -5.86 1.54
N ASN A 144 -25.44 -6.06 2.12
CA ASN A 144 -24.95 -7.36 2.57
C ASN A 144 -24.16 -7.24 3.88
N LEU A 145 -24.84 -7.42 5.01
CA LEU A 145 -24.24 -7.26 6.34
C LEU A 145 -23.09 -8.26 6.62
N ALA A 146 -23.20 -9.50 6.14
CA ALA A 146 -22.15 -10.51 6.37
C ALA A 146 -20.83 -10.10 5.69
N MET A 147 -20.93 -9.61 4.46
CA MET A 147 -19.78 -9.12 3.69
C MET A 147 -19.15 -7.88 4.35
N VAL A 148 -19.98 -6.91 4.77
CA VAL A 148 -19.50 -5.71 5.48
C VAL A 148 -18.79 -6.09 6.78
N ARG A 149 -19.33 -7.04 7.55
CA ARG A 149 -18.69 -7.53 8.79
C ARG A 149 -17.34 -8.21 8.52
N ALA A 150 -17.27 -9.07 7.52
CA ALA A 150 -16.03 -9.75 7.15
C ALA A 150 -14.96 -8.73 6.71
N PHE A 151 -15.33 -7.77 5.85
CA PHE A 151 -14.41 -6.73 5.41
C PHE A 151 -14.01 -5.80 6.57
N ALA A 152 -14.94 -5.42 7.45
CA ALA A 152 -14.64 -4.62 8.64
C ALA A 152 -13.64 -5.33 9.57
N ALA A 153 -13.76 -6.65 9.76
CA ALA A 153 -12.79 -7.43 10.52
C ALA A 153 -11.40 -7.39 9.87
N ILE A 154 -11.31 -7.64 8.56
CA ILE A 154 -10.04 -7.54 7.81
C ILE A 154 -9.44 -6.14 7.90
N TRP A 155 -10.29 -5.11 7.82
CA TRP A 155 -9.90 -3.72 7.89
C TRP A 155 -9.26 -3.36 9.24
N VAL A 156 -9.87 -3.82 10.35
CA VAL A 156 -9.36 -3.60 11.71
C VAL A 156 -8.08 -4.39 11.93
N ILE A 157 -8.09 -5.69 11.62
CA ILE A 157 -6.93 -6.57 11.80
C ILE A 157 -5.73 -6.05 10.99
N GLY A 158 -5.94 -5.69 9.73
CA GLY A 158 -4.89 -5.16 8.85
C GLY A 158 -4.28 -3.85 9.39
N ARG A 159 -5.10 -2.94 9.93
CA ARG A 159 -4.61 -1.70 10.55
C ARG A 159 -3.85 -1.94 11.85
N ILE A 160 -4.34 -2.83 12.71
CA ILE A 160 -3.63 -3.22 13.93
C ILE A 160 -2.29 -3.87 13.56
N ALA A 161 -2.28 -4.80 12.62
CA ALA A 161 -1.07 -5.47 12.15
C ALA A 161 -0.08 -4.47 11.54
N ALA A 162 -0.55 -3.51 10.73
CA ALA A 162 0.30 -2.47 10.18
C ALA A 162 0.92 -1.60 11.29
N LEU A 163 0.12 -1.12 12.24
CA LEU A 163 0.61 -0.32 13.36
C LEU A 163 1.59 -1.11 14.24
N ALA A 164 1.31 -2.39 14.49
CA ALA A 164 2.23 -3.28 15.19
C ALA A 164 3.54 -3.45 14.41
N MET A 165 3.50 -3.63 13.10
CA MET A 165 4.70 -3.69 12.25
C MET A 165 5.51 -2.39 12.32
N MET A 166 4.84 -1.23 12.32
CA MET A 166 5.52 0.06 12.51
C MET A 166 6.27 0.10 13.85
N VAL A 167 5.61 -0.28 14.95
CA VAL A 167 6.19 -0.19 16.30
C VAL A 167 7.23 -1.27 16.59
N VAL A 168 7.01 -2.50 16.12
CA VAL A 168 7.83 -3.68 16.45
C VAL A 168 8.96 -3.90 15.45
N VAL A 169 8.79 -3.47 14.20
CA VAL A 169 9.78 -3.73 13.14
C VAL A 169 10.42 -2.43 12.65
N VAL A 170 9.62 -1.44 12.23
CA VAL A 170 10.16 -0.23 11.60
C VAL A 170 10.92 0.63 12.61
N LEU A 171 10.33 0.96 13.76
CA LEU A 171 10.99 1.79 14.77
C LEU A 171 12.28 1.15 15.32
N PRO A 172 12.33 -0.15 15.70
CA PRO A 172 13.57 -0.78 16.16
C PRO A 172 14.64 -0.87 15.08
N THR A 173 14.23 -1.06 13.81
CA THR A 173 15.15 -1.06 12.67
C THR A 173 15.77 0.33 12.46
N LEU A 174 14.95 1.38 12.47
CA LEU A 174 15.44 2.77 12.38
C LEU A 174 16.39 3.09 13.53
N TRP A 175 16.05 2.68 14.75
CA TRP A 175 16.92 2.83 15.91
C TRP A 175 18.24 2.07 15.75
N ALA A 176 18.20 0.85 15.22
CA ALA A 176 19.41 0.08 14.94
C ALA A 176 20.30 0.76 13.90
N TYR A 177 19.73 1.34 12.84
CA TYR A 177 20.47 2.11 11.85
C TYR A 177 21.07 3.38 12.44
N ALA A 178 20.31 4.14 13.23
CA ALA A 178 20.81 5.33 13.92
C ALA A 178 21.99 4.99 14.85
N ARG A 179 21.87 3.91 15.64
CA ARG A 179 22.98 3.44 16.50
C ARG A 179 24.20 3.00 15.71
N LYS A 180 24.02 2.32 14.58
CA LYS A 180 25.13 1.89 13.71
C LYS A 180 25.85 3.10 13.10
N ALA A 181 25.10 4.06 12.56
CA ALA A 181 25.65 5.31 12.04
C ALA A 181 26.43 6.07 13.12
N TRP A 182 25.82 6.24 14.31
CA TRP A 182 26.45 6.93 15.43
C TRP A 182 27.78 6.28 15.85
N ARG A 183 27.82 4.95 15.96
CA ARG A 183 29.06 4.21 16.28
C ARG A 183 30.13 4.36 15.20
N ALA A 184 29.75 4.37 13.92
CA ALA A 184 30.68 4.54 12.82
C ALA A 184 31.39 5.92 12.83
N PHE A 185 30.73 6.97 13.36
CA PHE A 185 31.38 8.27 13.55
C PHE A 185 32.32 8.32 14.77
N GLN A 186 32.14 7.43 15.74
CA GLN A 186 32.98 7.36 16.94
C GLN A 186 34.17 6.42 16.80
N ASP A 187 34.10 5.47 15.86
CA ASP A 187 35.13 4.47 15.65
C ASP A 187 36.32 5.06 14.88
N PRO A 188 37.52 5.18 15.51
CA PRO A 188 38.71 5.69 14.83
C PRO A 188 39.19 4.79 13.69
N ALA A 189 38.79 3.51 13.68
CA ALA A 189 39.13 2.55 12.64
C ALA A 189 38.16 2.59 11.45
N ALA A 190 37.01 3.25 11.57
CA ALA A 190 36.04 3.34 10.49
C ALA A 190 36.50 4.34 9.42
N SER A 191 36.37 3.94 8.15
CA SER A 191 36.57 4.86 7.03
C SER A 191 35.51 5.97 7.07
N ARG A 192 35.93 7.22 6.82
CA ARG A 192 35.01 8.37 6.75
C ARG A 192 33.90 8.14 5.72
N ALA A 193 34.19 7.45 4.61
CA ALA A 193 33.20 7.10 3.60
C ALA A 193 32.08 6.21 4.16
N THR A 194 32.43 5.20 4.96
CA THR A 194 31.47 4.30 5.60
C THR A 194 30.60 5.02 6.63
N ALA A 195 31.18 5.95 7.40
CA ALA A 195 30.43 6.75 8.36
C ALA A 195 29.39 7.65 7.66
N TYR A 196 29.77 8.32 6.56
CA TYR A 196 28.85 9.13 5.78
C TYR A 196 27.76 8.30 5.10
N ASP A 197 28.10 7.14 4.53
CA ASP A 197 27.12 6.25 3.89
C ASP A 197 26.05 5.76 4.89
N LEU A 198 26.48 5.23 6.03
CA LEU A 198 25.56 4.80 7.10
C LEU A 198 24.74 5.96 7.67
N GLY A 199 25.37 7.14 7.84
CA GLY A 199 24.70 8.35 8.29
C GLY A 199 23.62 8.83 7.32
N ALA A 200 23.95 8.92 6.04
CA ALA A 200 23.02 9.31 4.98
C ALA A 200 21.84 8.32 4.90
N PHE A 201 22.13 7.01 4.93
CA PHE A 201 21.10 5.98 4.91
C PHE A 201 20.15 6.06 6.12
N ALA A 202 20.69 6.26 7.33
CA ALA A 202 19.89 6.39 8.55
C ALA A 202 19.00 7.65 8.52
N VAL A 203 19.57 8.79 8.10
CA VAL A 203 18.83 10.07 7.99
C VAL A 203 17.74 9.97 6.93
N LEU A 204 18.05 9.45 5.74
CA LEU A 204 17.08 9.30 4.66
C LEU A 204 15.92 8.39 5.07
N SER A 205 16.23 7.25 5.70
CA SER A 205 15.23 6.31 6.19
C SER A 205 14.32 6.94 7.25
N ALA A 206 14.91 7.69 8.20
CA ALA A 206 14.16 8.37 9.23
C ALA A 206 13.27 9.48 8.65
N LEU A 207 13.79 10.27 7.70
CA LEU A 207 13.03 11.33 7.03
C LEU A 207 11.84 10.76 6.25
N LEU A 208 12.03 9.67 5.51
CA LEU A 208 10.96 9.03 4.75
C LEU A 208 9.79 8.62 5.68
N VAL A 209 10.10 7.96 6.79
CA VAL A 209 9.08 7.55 7.77
C VAL A 209 8.47 8.75 8.49
N ALA A 210 9.28 9.73 8.89
CA ALA A 210 8.80 10.93 9.59
C ALA A 210 7.86 11.76 8.72
N ILE A 211 8.20 12.00 7.45
CA ILE A 211 7.35 12.69 6.49
C ILE A 211 6.06 11.91 6.28
N GLY A 212 6.15 10.59 6.09
CA GLY A 212 4.98 9.72 5.93
C GLY A 212 4.00 9.80 7.12
N VAL A 213 4.51 9.69 8.34
CA VAL A 213 3.71 9.81 9.57
C VAL A 213 3.16 11.22 9.76
N PHE A 214 3.98 12.25 9.51
CA PHE A 214 3.56 13.65 9.63
C PHE A 214 2.40 13.95 8.68
N LEU A 215 2.53 13.58 7.41
CA LEU A 215 1.47 13.74 6.42
C LEU A 215 0.23 12.95 6.83
N TRP A 216 0.39 11.76 7.41
CA TRP A 216 -0.74 10.92 7.81
C TRP A 216 -1.54 11.55 8.95
N ILE A 217 -0.87 12.13 9.93
CA ILE A 217 -1.52 12.84 11.05
C ILE A 217 -2.16 14.14 10.56
N ARG A 218 -1.51 14.87 9.64
CA ARG A 218 -2.04 16.11 9.06
C ARG A 218 -3.20 15.87 8.11
N HIS A 219 -3.22 14.75 7.40
CA HIS A 219 -4.27 14.41 6.47
C HIS A 219 -5.50 13.93 7.25
N ARG A 220 -6.25 14.89 7.79
CA ARG A 220 -7.61 14.63 8.25
C ARG A 220 -8.44 14.30 7.01
N PRO A 221 -9.18 13.18 6.98
CA PRO A 221 -10.08 12.92 5.87
C PRO A 221 -11.05 14.10 5.81
N ARG A 222 -10.95 14.91 4.75
CA ARG A 222 -12.09 15.71 4.31
C ARG A 222 -13.16 14.67 4.03
N SER A 223 -14.26 14.73 4.79
CA SER A 223 -15.47 14.00 4.47
C SER A 223 -15.75 14.22 2.99
N ALA A 224 -15.63 13.16 2.19
CA ALA A 224 -15.97 13.18 0.77
C ALA A 224 -17.49 13.17 0.60
N PHE A 225 -18.16 14.14 1.23
CA PHE A 225 -19.57 14.45 1.10
C PHE A 225 -19.75 15.96 1.31
N GLY A 226 -20.28 16.63 0.28
CA GLY A 226 -20.40 18.08 0.11
C GLY A 226 -19.39 18.57 -0.93
N GLU A 227 -19.74 18.97 -2.15
CA GLU A 227 -20.98 19.58 -2.62
C GLU A 227 -21.23 19.16 -4.07
N GLU A 228 -22.50 18.85 -4.38
CA GLU A 228 -23.03 18.99 -5.73
C GLU A 228 -23.12 20.49 -6.04
N GLY A 229 -22.61 20.87 -7.20
CA GLY A 229 -22.85 22.15 -7.87
C GLY A 229 -22.83 21.90 -9.37
#